data_AF-A0A7J4V5L0-F1
#
_entry.id   AF-A0A7J4V5L0-F1
#
_cell.length_a   1.000
_cell.length_b   1.000
_cell.length_c   1.000
_cell.angle_alpha   90.00
_cell.angle_beta   90.00
_cell.angle_gamma   90.00
#
_symmetry.space_group_name_H-M   'P 1'
#
loop_
_entity.id
_entity.type
_entity.pdbx_description
1 polymer ?
#
loop_
_entity_poly.entity_id
_entity_poly.type
_entity_poly.pdbx_seq_one_letter_code
_entity_poly.pdbx_strand_id
1 'polypeptide(L)' 'MEVGKLCLADNDVTNAILAFKAAGQPEYLNEVGDVCLKNGSLKTAYEVYQMAGNQMMAAFIKQNFV' A
#
# COMPACT_ATOMS: atom_id res chain seq x y z
N MET A 1 -5.56 2.96 14.22
CA MET A 1 -6.48 3.80 13.43
C MET A 1 -7.49 2.88 12.74
N GLU A 2 -8.74 2.94 13.18
CA GLU A 2 -9.81 2.02 12.79
C GLU A 2 -10.35 2.31 11.38
N VAL A 3 -10.39 3.59 11.00
CA VAL A 3 -10.86 4.07 9.69
C VAL A 3 -10.11 3.43 8.52
N GLY A 4 -8.78 3.40 8.55
CA GLY A 4 -8.00 2.82 7.45
C GLY A 4 -8.23 1.32 7.28
N LYS A 5 -8.45 0.60 8.39
CA LYS A 5 -8.79 -0.83 8.35
C LYS A 5 -10.20 -1.05 7.81
N LEU A 6 -11.16 -0.20 8.18
CA LEU A 6 -12.51 -0.22 7.63
C LEU A 6 -12.49 0.03 6.11
N CYS A 7 -11.80 1.08 5.65
CA CYS A 7 -11.64 1.35 4.23
C CYS A 7 -11.00 0.18 3.48
N LEU A 8 -9.94 -0.43 4.04
CA LEU A 8 -9.29 -1.57 3.41
C LEU A 8 -10.20 -2.81 3.34
N ALA A 9 -10.99 -3.05 4.38
CA ALA A 9 -11.98 -4.14 4.41
C ALA A 9 -13.08 -3.94 3.35
N ASP A 10 -13.46 -2.68 3.08
CA ASP A 10 -14.42 -2.30 2.04
C ASP A 10 -13.77 -2.20 0.63
N ASN A 11 -12.50 -2.63 0.49
CA ASN A 11 -11.70 -2.52 -0.73
C ASN A 11 -11.51 -1.07 -1.24
N ASP A 12 -11.73 -0.08 -0.38
CA ASP A 12 -11.42 1.33 -0.60
C ASP A 12 -9.96 1.62 -0.28
N VAL A 13 -9.10 1.12 -1.18
CA VAL A 13 -7.64 1.23 -1.10
C VAL A 13 -7.20 2.69 -0.98
N THR A 14 -7.85 3.61 -1.71
CA THR A 14 -7.45 5.02 -1.75
C THR A 14 -7.59 5.68 -0.38
N ASN A 15 -8.76 5.52 0.27
CA ASN A 15 -8.98 6.10 1.59
C ASN A 15 -8.17 5.38 2.68
N ALA A 16 -7.91 4.08 2.53
CA ALA A 16 -7.00 3.35 3.40
C ALA A 16 -5.58 3.94 3.37
N ILE A 17 -5.02 4.20 2.19
CA ILE A 17 -3.68 4.81 2.02
C ILE A 17 -3.63 6.19 2.69
N LEU A 18 -4.62 7.04 2.41
CA LEU A 18 -4.67 8.39 2.96
C LEU A 18 -4.69 8.37 4.49
N ALA A 19 -5.53 7.50 5.06
CA ALA A 19 -5.64 7.38 6.50
C ALA A 19 -4.32 6.86 7.11
N PHE A 20 -3.74 5.77 6.58
CA PHE A 20 -2.54 5.16 7.16
C PHE A 20 -1.32 6.07 7.03
N LYS A 21 -1.22 6.80 5.92
CA LYS A 21 -0.20 7.84 5.72
C LYS A 21 -0.36 8.98 6.72
N ALA A 22 -1.58 9.48 6.92
CA ALA A 22 -1.84 10.57 7.87
C ALA A 22 -1.54 10.15 9.32
N ALA A 23 -1.78 8.88 9.67
CA ALA A 23 -1.47 8.34 10.98
C ALA A 23 -0.02 7.87 11.15
N GLY A 24 0.82 7.95 10.11
CA GLY A 24 2.23 7.55 10.16
C GLY A 24 2.41 6.05 10.46
N GLN A 25 1.58 5.18 9.87
CA GLN A 25 1.59 3.74 10.12
C GLN A 25 2.13 2.96 8.91
N PRO A 26 3.47 2.85 8.75
CA PRO A 26 4.08 2.20 7.58
C PRO A 26 3.78 0.69 7.49
N GLU A 27 3.49 0.03 8.61
CA GLU A 27 3.13 -1.39 8.64
C GLU A 27 1.83 -1.63 7.86
N TYR A 28 0.82 -0.78 8.05
CA TYR A 28 -0.43 -0.88 7.33
C TYR A 28 -0.32 -0.42 5.87
N LEU A 29 0.59 0.49 5.56
CA LEU A 29 0.90 0.80 4.16
C LEU A 29 1.50 -0.43 3.45
N ASN A 30 2.35 -1.23 4.12
CA ASN A 30 2.83 -2.49 3.55
C ASN A 30 1.68 -3.46 3.26
N GLU A 31 0.74 -3.63 4.19
CA GLU A 31 -0.45 -4.47 3.97
C GLU A 31 -1.28 -3.99 2.78
N VAL A 32 -1.46 -2.68 2.60
CA VAL A 32 -2.13 -2.13 1.42
C VAL A 32 -1.33 -2.43 0.14
N GLY A 33 0.00 -2.31 0.19
CA GLY A 33 0.88 -2.68 -0.91
C GLY A 33 0.72 -4.15 -1.33
N ASP A 34 0.59 -5.06 -0.36
CA ASP A 34 0.35 -6.49 -0.59
C ASP A 34 -1.01 -6.73 -1.27
N VAL A 35 -2.05 -6.04 -0.82
CA VAL A 35 -3.39 -6.11 -1.45
C VAL A 35 -3.34 -5.63 -2.89
N CYS A 36 -2.71 -4.48 -3.15
CA CYS A 36 -2.56 -3.95 -4.51
C CYS A 36 -1.75 -4.89 -5.40
N LEU A 37 -0.66 -5.48 -4.88
CA LEU A 37 0.18 -6.42 -5.62
C LEU A 37 -0.61 -7.68 -6.02
N LYS A 38 -1.35 -8.29 -5.07
CA LYS A 38 -2.19 -9.45 -5.32
C LYS A 38 -3.30 -9.18 -6.35
N ASN A 39 -3.84 -7.97 -6.35
CA ASN A 39 -4.88 -7.54 -7.29
C ASN A 39 -4.31 -7.04 -8.64
N GLY A 40 -2.99 -7.15 -8.87
CA GLY A 40 -2.35 -6.70 -10.12
C GLY A 40 -2.28 -5.18 -10.29
N SER A 41 -2.58 -4.40 -9.25
CA SER A 41 -2.48 -2.93 -9.23
C SER A 41 -1.03 -2.50 -8.98
N LEU A 42 -0.13 -2.86 -9.90
CA LEU A 42 1.32 -2.80 -9.70
C LEU A 42 1.85 -1.38 -9.46
N LYS A 43 1.30 -0.38 -10.16
CA LYS A 43 1.66 1.03 -9.96
C LYS A 43 1.33 1.50 -8.54
N THR A 44 0.11 1.23 -8.07
CA THR A 44 -0.33 1.60 -6.72
C THR A 44 0.48 0.86 -5.67
N ALA A 45 0.72 -0.44 -5.85
CA ALA A 45 1.56 -1.23 -4.95
C ALA A 45 2.96 -0.62 -4.82
N TYR A 46 3.61 -0.27 -5.94
CA TYR A 46 4.91 0.39 -5.93
C TYR A 46 4.91 1.70 -5.15
N GLU A 47 3.97 2.60 -5.45
CA GLU A 47 3.87 3.90 -4.77
C GLU A 47 3.64 3.74 -3.26
N VAL A 48 2.77 2.82 -2.86
CA VAL A 48 2.47 2.57 -1.45
C VAL A 48 3.67 1.95 -0.72
N TYR A 49 4.40 1.02 -1.33
CA TYR A 49 5.64 0.50 -0.73
C TYR A 49 6.70 1.58 -0.54
N GLN A 50 6.79 2.54 -1.46
CA GLN A 50 7.66 3.71 -1.26
C GLN A 50 7.21 4.55 -0.07
N MET A 51 5.91 4.81 0.08
CA MET A 51 5.36 5.54 1.23
C MET A 51 5.62 4.80 2.55
N ALA A 52 5.58 3.47 2.53
CA ALA A 52 5.87 2.61 3.68
C ALA A 52 7.38 2.51 4.00
N GLY A 53 8.26 3.05 3.15
CA GLY A 53 9.71 2.87 3.26
C GLY A 53 10.21 1.47 2.89
N ASN A 54 9.36 0.61 2.30
CA ASN A 54 9.72 -0.74 1.90
C ASN A 54 10.41 -0.74 0.54
N GLN A 55 11.70 -0.37 0.57
CA GLN A 55 12.55 -0.29 -0.63
C GLN A 55 12.72 -1.64 -1.33
N MET A 56 12.69 -2.75 -0.58
CA MET A 56 12.83 -4.09 -1.15
C MET A 56 11.66 -4.40 -2.09
N MET A 57 10.42 -4.23 -1.62
CA MET A 57 9.23 -4.50 -2.44
C MET A 57 9.05 -3.47 -3.56
N ALA A 58 9.35 -2.19 -3.29
CA ALA A 58 9.33 -1.18 -4.34
C ALA A 58 10.34 -1.50 -5.46
N ALA A 59 11.56 -1.93 -5.12
CA ALA A 59 12.57 -2.35 -6.09
C ALA A 59 12.12 -3.62 -6.84
N PHE A 60 11.54 -4.60 -6.14
CA PHE A 60 11.01 -5.81 -6.76
C PHE A 60 9.98 -5.47 -7.85
N ILE A 61 9.01 -4.60 -7.56
CA ILE A 61 8.01 -4.22 -8.57
C ILE A 61 8.66 -3.51 -9.74
N LYS A 62 9.54 -2.54 -9.46
CA LYS A 62 10.24 -1.77 -10.48
C LYS A 62 11.11 -2.64 -11.40
N GLN A 63 11.68 -3.72 -10.90
CA GLN A 63 12.58 -4.59 -11.70
C GLN A 63 11.83 -5.64 -12.52
N ASN A 64 10.63 -6.04 -12.11
CA ASN A 64 9.90 -7.15 -12.72
C ASN A 64 8.72 -6.71 -13.60
N PHE A 65 8.18 -5.50 -13.39
CA PHE A 65 6.92 -5.09 -14.02
C PHE A 65 6.89 -3.67 -14.59
N VAL A 66 7.97 -2.90 -14.43
CA VAL A 66 8.14 -1.53 -14.97
C VAL A 66 9.41 -1.51 -15.81
#